data_AF-A0A7C6BAY4-F1
#
_entry.id   AF-A0A7C6BAY4-F1
#
_cell.length_a   1.000
_cell.length_b   1.000
_cell.length_c   1.000
_cell.angle_alpha   90.00
_cell.angle_beta   90.00
_cell.angle_gamma   90.00
#
_symmetry.space_group_name_H-M   'P 1'
#
loop_
_entity.id
_entity.type
_entity.pdbx_description
1 polymer ?
#
loop_
_entity_poly.entity_id
_entity_poly.type
_entity_poly.pdbx_seq_one_letter_code
_entity_poly.pdbx_strand_id
1 'polypeptide(L)'
;MYLTSLMYLYLQNFNFKKLLLMIITASLLIGIGAYLVSTSEVAKMRFEDRHKYAQHDGVGSGRLLYWSSAIKNWTNDEDIVLLVGLGYTYGRQKMKESVGLEIFAHNEFIQMLQQEGLIGFTLFLGSLLALINYIKRYRQSQYYRHSMAVFIAMITMMMFQGGFYFNVVVFLFIYLALQKKEILEKDSDAKN
;
A
#
# COMPACT_ATOMS: atom_id res chain seq x y z
N MET A 1 5.39 0.32 4.08
CA MET A 1 5.36 -1.14 3.81
C MET A 1 6.23 -1.92 4.81
N TYR A 2 7.57 -1.84 4.74
CA TYR A 2 8.42 -2.62 5.64
C TYR A 2 8.11 -2.40 7.12
N LEU A 3 7.98 -1.14 7.55
CA LEU A 3 7.62 -0.82 8.93
C LEU A 3 6.25 -1.38 9.34
N THR A 4 5.24 -1.34 8.46
CA THR A 4 3.89 -1.82 8.80
C THR A 4 3.85 -3.34 8.89
N SER A 5 4.52 -4.05 7.97
CA SER A 5 4.67 -5.51 8.04
C SER A 5 5.52 -5.98 9.22
N LEU A 6 6.62 -5.29 9.51
CA LEU A 6 7.44 -5.57 10.70
C LEU A 6 6.65 -5.32 11.96
N MET A 7 5.94 -4.20 12.07
CA MET A 7 5.07 -3.91 13.22
C MET A 7 4.03 -5.02 13.42
N TYR A 8 3.36 -5.47 12.35
CA TYR A 8 2.44 -6.60 12.44
C TYR A 8 3.10 -7.86 13.02
N LEU A 9 4.31 -8.21 12.55
CA LEU A 9 5.05 -9.39 13.04
C LEU A 9 5.54 -9.22 14.49
N TYR A 10 6.07 -8.05 14.85
CA TYR A 10 6.64 -7.79 16.17
C TYR A 10 5.57 -7.66 17.27
N LEU A 11 4.39 -7.12 16.92
CA LEU A 11 3.26 -7.04 17.85
C LEU A 11 2.64 -8.42 18.16
N GLN A 12 2.93 -9.46 17.36
CA GLN A 12 2.57 -10.83 17.73
C GLN A 12 3.37 -11.27 18.96
N ASN A 13 2.70 -11.83 19.96
CA ASN A 13 3.32 -12.31 21.20
C ASN A 13 4.17 -11.20 21.86
N PHE A 14 3.54 -10.05 22.12
CA PHE A 14 4.16 -8.88 22.73
C PHE A 14 4.71 -9.21 24.12
N ASN A 15 5.91 -8.71 24.41
CA ASN A 15 6.52 -8.85 25.73
C ASN A 15 7.39 -7.62 26.02
N PHE A 16 7.79 -7.46 27.28
CA PHE A 16 8.55 -6.29 27.72
C PHE A 16 9.89 -6.12 26.98
N LYS A 17 10.58 -7.22 26.63
CA LYS A 17 11.85 -7.17 25.87
C LYS A 17 11.64 -6.59 24.47
N LYS A 18 10.56 -6.99 23.78
CA LYS A 18 10.17 -6.45 22.47
C LYS A 18 9.77 -4.99 22.55
N LEU A 19 9.04 -4.59 23.60
CA LEU A 19 8.70 -3.19 23.83
C LEU A 19 9.95 -2.33 23.98
N LEU A 20 10.90 -2.78 24.82
CA LEU A 20 12.17 -2.08 25.01
C LEU A 20 12.94 -1.96 23.68
N LEU A 21 13.03 -3.04 22.90
CA LEU A 21 13.67 -3.01 21.60
C LEU A 21 13.00 -2.01 20.64
N MET A 22 11.66 -2.00 20.58
CA MET A 22 10.92 -1.04 19.74
C MET A 22 11.19 0.41 20.16
N ILE A 23 11.20 0.70 21.46
CA ILE A 23 11.52 2.04 21.98
C ILE A 23 12.95 2.42 21.60
N ILE A 24 13.93 1.53 21.79
CA ILE A 24 15.33 1.78 21.43
C ILE A 24 15.46 2.05 19.93
N THR A 25 14.85 1.22 19.07
CA THR A 25 14.88 1.41 17.62
C THR A 25 14.21 2.71 17.21
N ALA A 26 13.04 3.04 17.78
CA ALA A 26 12.34 4.29 17.50
C ALA A 26 13.18 5.51 17.91
N SER A 27 13.74 5.49 19.13
CA SER A 27 14.63 6.56 19.63
C SER A 27 15.87 6.72 18.76
N LEU A 28 16.48 5.62 18.31
CA LEU A 28 17.63 5.66 17.40
C LEU A 28 17.25 6.27 16.04
N LEU A 29 16.12 5.86 15.46
CA LEU A 29 15.63 6.41 14.19
C LEU A 29 15.30 7.90 14.30
N ILE A 30 14.70 8.33 15.41
CA ILE A 30 14.42 9.75 15.69
C ILE A 30 15.73 10.53 15.85
N GLY A 31 16.70 10.00 16.60
CA GLY A 31 18.00 10.64 16.81
C GLY A 31 18.78 10.80 15.50
N ILE A 32 18.86 9.73 14.70
CA ILE A 32 19.47 9.76 13.36
C ILE A 32 18.71 10.73 12.45
N GLY A 33 17.37 10.70 12.47
CA GLY A 33 16.54 11.61 11.69
C GLY A 33 16.80 13.08 12.03
N ALA A 34 16.82 13.42 13.32
CA ALA A 34 17.10 14.78 13.79
C ALA A 34 18.51 15.25 13.41
N TYR A 35 19.51 14.37 13.54
CA TYR A 35 20.88 14.64 13.11
C TYR A 35 20.96 14.88 11.60
N LEU A 36 20.29 14.07 10.78
CA LEU A 36 20.27 14.25 9.33
C LEU A 36 19.58 15.56 8.93
N VAL A 37 18.46 15.91 9.57
CA VAL A 37 17.75 17.18 9.33
C VAL A 37 18.61 18.39 9.68
N SER A 38 19.41 18.33 10.74
CA SER A 38 20.27 19.45 11.14
C SER A 38 21.53 19.59 10.30
N THR A 39 21.98 18.52 9.63
CA THR A 39 23.28 18.49 8.91
C THR A 39 23.16 18.44 7.40
N SER A 40 22.01 18.06 6.83
CA SER A 40 21.81 17.91 5.40
C SER A 40 20.59 18.69 4.92
N GLU A 41 20.81 19.67 4.04
CA GLU A 41 19.72 20.43 3.42
C GLU A 41 18.80 19.52 2.60
N VAL A 42 19.34 18.47 1.97
CA VAL A 42 18.52 17.48 1.27
C VAL A 42 17.63 16.71 2.24
N ALA A 43 18.15 16.27 3.38
CA ALA A 43 17.33 15.60 4.38
C ALA A 43 16.27 16.56 4.93
N LYS A 44 16.66 17.79 5.28
CA LYS A 44 15.75 18.83 5.74
C LYS A 44 14.61 19.08 4.76
N MET A 45 14.92 19.27 3.48
CA MET A 45 13.92 19.39 2.41
C MET A 45 12.99 18.17 2.36
N ARG A 46 13.50 16.94 2.49
CA ARG A 46 12.68 15.72 2.49
C ARG A 46 11.73 15.63 3.69
N PHE A 47 12.17 16.04 4.87
CA PHE A 47 11.35 16.03 6.09
C PHE A 47 10.31 17.16 6.11
N GLU A 48 10.64 18.29 5.52
CA GLU A 48 9.70 19.41 5.31
C GLU A 48 8.85 19.25 4.04
N ASP A 49 9.01 18.11 3.35
CA ASP A 49 8.32 17.75 2.10
C ASP A 49 8.43 18.83 1.00
N ARG A 50 9.61 19.48 0.96
CA ARG A 50 10.03 20.44 -0.05
C ARG A 50 10.88 19.74 -1.12
N HIS A 51 10.75 20.21 -2.36
CA HIS A 51 11.51 19.69 -3.50
C HIS A 51 12.15 20.86 -4.25
N LYS A 52 13.40 20.70 -4.70
CA LYS A 52 14.13 21.73 -5.48
C LYS A 52 13.40 22.19 -6.76
N TYR A 53 12.43 21.41 -7.23
CA TYR A 53 11.68 21.65 -8.46
C TYR A 53 10.22 22.07 -8.22
N ALA A 54 9.77 22.22 -6.97
CA ALA A 54 8.41 22.66 -6.68
C ALA A 54 8.29 24.17 -6.93
N GLN A 55 7.50 24.55 -7.94
CA GLN A 55 7.16 25.95 -8.20
C GLN A 55 6.09 26.50 -7.24
N HIS A 56 5.56 25.67 -6.34
CA HIS A 56 4.55 26.06 -5.36
C HIS A 56 5.01 25.69 -3.95
N ASP A 57 4.86 26.65 -3.03
CA ASP A 57 5.14 26.56 -1.58
C ASP A 57 4.16 25.64 -0.83
N GLY A 58 3.77 24.52 -1.45
CA GLY A 58 2.93 23.51 -0.83
C GLY A 58 3.76 22.66 0.13
N VAL A 59 3.40 22.67 1.42
CA VAL A 59 3.88 21.67 2.38
C VAL A 59 3.21 20.34 2.05
N GLY A 60 3.98 19.34 1.64
CA GLY A 60 3.48 18.00 1.35
C GLY A 60 3.85 17.46 -0.05
N SER A 61 3.81 16.14 -0.22
CA SER A 61 4.09 15.44 -1.49
C SER A 61 3.07 15.69 -2.61
N GLY A 62 2.10 16.58 -2.39
CA GLY A 62 0.98 16.86 -3.31
C GLY A 62 -0.10 15.76 -3.34
N ARG A 63 0.07 14.65 -2.62
CA ARG A 63 -0.82 13.48 -2.72
C ARG A 63 -2.28 13.77 -2.39
N LEU A 64 -2.56 14.55 -1.35
CA LEU A 64 -3.95 14.91 -1.02
C LEU A 64 -4.62 15.69 -2.15
N LEU A 65 -3.89 16.58 -2.82
CA LEU A 65 -4.36 17.30 -4.00
C LEU A 65 -4.61 16.33 -5.17
N TYR A 66 -3.71 15.36 -5.39
CA TYR A 66 -3.90 14.36 -6.43
C TYR A 66 -5.10 13.47 -6.16
N TRP A 67 -5.32 13.08 -4.90
CA TRP A 67 -6.45 12.26 -4.46
C TRP A 67 -7.78 12.98 -4.67
N SER A 68 -7.89 14.21 -4.19
CA SER A 68 -9.10 15.01 -4.33
C SER A 68 -9.39 15.35 -5.80
N SER A 69 -8.35 15.67 -6.58
CA SER A 69 -8.50 15.95 -8.01
C SER A 69 -8.92 14.71 -8.80
N ALA A 70 -8.36 13.53 -8.49
CA ALA A 70 -8.76 12.28 -9.13
C ALA A 70 -10.22 11.93 -8.87
N ILE A 71 -10.68 12.07 -7.63
CA ILE A 71 -12.09 11.86 -7.28
C ILE A 71 -12.97 12.88 -8.00
N LYS A 72 -12.61 14.16 -7.96
CA LYS A 72 -13.40 15.24 -8.62
C LYS A 72 -13.50 15.03 -10.12
N ASN A 73 -12.41 14.64 -10.78
CA ASN A 73 -12.39 14.35 -12.21
C ASN A 73 -13.30 13.18 -12.56
N TRP A 74 -13.37 12.17 -11.70
CA TRP A 74 -14.26 11.02 -11.87
C TRP A 74 -15.73 11.35 -11.60
N THR A 75 -16.03 12.15 -10.56
CA THR A 75 -17.41 12.44 -10.16
C THR A 75 -18.10 13.52 -11.00
N ASN A 76 -17.33 14.37 -11.68
CA ASN A 76 -17.85 15.53 -12.41
C ASN A 76 -17.94 15.29 -13.93
N ASP A 77 -17.84 14.04 -14.37
CA ASP A 77 -18.02 13.65 -15.77
C ASP A 77 -19.43 13.10 -16.00
N GLU A 78 -19.67 12.40 -17.11
CA GLU A 78 -20.98 11.81 -17.40
C GLU A 78 -21.38 10.72 -16.40
N ASP A 79 -22.68 10.54 -16.14
CA ASP A 79 -23.18 9.55 -15.16
C ASP A 79 -22.67 8.12 -15.44
N ILE A 80 -22.51 7.75 -16.71
CA ILE A 80 -21.98 6.42 -17.10
C ILE A 80 -20.53 6.22 -16.65
N VAL A 81 -19.72 7.28 -16.62
CA VAL A 81 -18.32 7.26 -16.19
C VAL A 81 -18.21 6.90 -14.72
N LEU A 82 -19.21 7.19 -13.89
CA LEU A 82 -19.23 6.72 -12.50
C LEU A 82 -19.17 5.19 -12.41
N LEU A 83 -19.81 4.49 -13.36
CA LEU A 83 -19.87 3.03 -13.37
C LEU A 83 -18.64 2.40 -14.02
N VAL A 84 -18.22 2.89 -15.18
CA VAL A 84 -17.17 2.27 -16.00
C VAL A 84 -15.79 2.92 -15.86
N GLY A 85 -15.73 4.11 -15.26
CA GLY A 85 -14.51 4.88 -15.09
C GLY A 85 -14.11 5.70 -16.31
N LEU A 86 -13.11 6.55 -16.13
CA LEU A 86 -12.55 7.41 -17.19
C LEU A 86 -11.64 6.64 -18.15
N GLY A 87 -11.16 5.46 -17.75
CA GLY A 87 -10.07 4.77 -18.43
C GLY A 87 -8.70 5.42 -18.24
N TYR A 88 -7.66 4.70 -18.62
CA TYR A 88 -6.26 5.08 -18.35
C TYR A 88 -5.87 6.42 -18.99
N THR A 89 -6.06 6.56 -20.31
CA THR A 89 -5.56 7.72 -21.07
C THR A 89 -6.31 8.99 -20.72
N TYR A 90 -7.63 8.95 -20.72
CA TYR A 90 -8.48 10.11 -20.43
C TYR A 90 -8.38 10.54 -18.96
N GLY A 91 -8.28 9.58 -18.03
CA GLY A 91 -8.00 9.86 -16.62
C GLY A 91 -6.70 10.65 -16.41
N ARG A 92 -5.60 10.27 -17.09
CA ARG A 92 -4.33 11.03 -17.03
C ARG A 92 -4.44 12.42 -17.63
N GLN A 93 -5.19 12.56 -18.73
CA GLN A 93 -5.42 13.86 -19.34
C GLN A 93 -6.16 14.81 -18.38
N LYS A 94 -7.23 14.34 -17.73
CA LYS A 94 -7.94 15.12 -16.70
C LYS A 94 -7.05 15.48 -15.51
N MET A 95 -6.13 14.58 -15.13
CA MET A 95 -5.11 14.90 -14.12
C MET A 95 -4.17 16.02 -14.59
N LYS A 96 -3.73 16.01 -15.86
CA LYS A 96 -2.94 17.10 -16.43
C LYS A 96 -3.69 18.43 -16.42
N GLU A 97 -4.97 18.42 -16.76
CA GLU A 97 -5.81 19.61 -16.75
C GLU A 97 -6.06 20.16 -15.33
N SER A 98 -6.23 19.27 -14.35
CA SER A 98 -6.56 19.66 -12.97
C SER A 98 -5.36 20.00 -12.08
N VAL A 99 -4.22 19.33 -12.28
CA VAL A 99 -3.02 19.51 -11.43
C VAL A 99 -1.73 19.77 -12.23
N GLY A 100 -1.82 19.99 -13.54
CA GLY A 100 -0.69 20.34 -14.40
C GLY A 100 0.24 19.18 -14.76
N LEU A 101 -0.06 17.96 -14.28
CA LEU A 101 0.81 16.79 -14.43
C LEU A 101 0.03 15.58 -14.96
N GLU A 102 0.60 14.87 -15.94
CA GLU A 102 0.07 13.59 -16.42
C GLU A 102 0.41 12.46 -15.44
N ILE A 103 -0.17 12.48 -14.25
CA ILE A 103 0.10 11.51 -13.18
C ILE A 103 -1.18 10.80 -12.75
N PHE A 104 -1.02 9.81 -11.87
CA PHE A 104 -2.14 9.19 -11.16
C PHE A 104 -2.23 9.71 -9.73
N ALA A 105 -3.33 9.37 -9.06
CA ALA A 105 -3.54 9.67 -7.65
C ALA A 105 -2.44 9.09 -6.73
N HIS A 106 -1.60 8.16 -7.19
CA HIS A 106 -0.62 7.47 -6.34
C HIS A 106 -1.26 6.79 -5.11
N ASN A 107 -2.50 6.35 -5.29
CA ASN A 107 -3.29 5.55 -4.37
C ASN A 107 -4.14 4.63 -5.24
N GLU A 108 -3.90 3.33 -5.15
CA GLU A 108 -4.51 2.34 -6.03
C GLU A 108 -6.04 2.30 -5.89
N PHE A 109 -6.57 2.53 -4.69
CA PHE A 109 -8.02 2.53 -4.47
C PHE A 109 -8.70 3.69 -5.21
N ILE A 110 -8.13 4.88 -5.10
CA ILE A 110 -8.62 6.08 -5.81
C ILE A 110 -8.40 5.93 -7.31
N GLN A 111 -7.24 5.39 -7.70
CA GLN A 111 -6.93 5.18 -9.11
C GLN A 111 -7.88 4.17 -9.76
N MET A 112 -8.20 3.06 -9.09
CA MET A 112 -9.17 2.07 -9.58
C MET A 112 -10.57 2.67 -9.69
N LEU A 113 -11.01 3.48 -8.73
CA LEU A 113 -12.28 4.22 -8.84
C LEU A 113 -12.27 5.15 -10.05
N GLN A 114 -11.21 5.94 -10.22
CA GLN A 114 -11.11 6.91 -11.30
C GLN A 114 -11.06 6.25 -12.68
N GLN A 115 -10.29 5.17 -12.83
CA GLN A 115 -10.03 4.53 -14.12
C GLN A 115 -11.09 3.51 -14.51
N GLU A 116 -11.55 2.71 -13.56
CA GLU A 116 -12.39 1.54 -13.80
C GLU A 116 -13.81 1.68 -13.22
N GLY A 117 -14.09 2.82 -12.56
CA GLY A 117 -15.39 3.15 -11.99
C GLY A 117 -15.79 2.21 -10.84
N LEU A 118 -17.07 2.28 -10.47
CA LEU A 118 -17.62 1.46 -9.39
C LEU A 118 -17.57 -0.04 -9.71
N ILE A 119 -17.74 -0.44 -10.98
CA ILE A 119 -17.74 -1.85 -11.37
C ILE A 119 -16.35 -2.44 -11.17
N GLY A 120 -15.32 -1.83 -11.77
CA GLY A 120 -13.95 -2.30 -11.64
C GLY A 120 -13.44 -2.22 -10.20
N PHE A 121 -13.78 -1.15 -9.48
CA PHE A 121 -13.43 -1.02 -8.06
C PHE A 121 -14.07 -2.12 -7.20
N THR A 122 -15.31 -2.50 -7.46
CA THR A 122 -15.98 -3.58 -6.73
C THR A 122 -15.32 -4.93 -7.01
N LEU A 123 -14.97 -5.23 -8.26
CA LEU A 123 -14.24 -6.44 -8.62
C LEU A 123 -12.86 -6.47 -7.97
N PHE A 124 -12.16 -5.33 -7.96
CA PHE A 124 -10.87 -5.17 -7.29
C PHE A 124 -10.98 -5.45 -5.79
N LEU A 125 -11.93 -4.83 -5.07
CA LEU A 125 -12.16 -5.13 -3.66
C LEU A 125 -12.53 -6.59 -3.43
N GLY A 126 -13.37 -7.17 -4.29
CA GLY A 126 -13.71 -8.59 -4.29
C GLY A 126 -12.48 -9.49 -4.39
N SER A 127 -11.51 -9.14 -5.25
CA SER A 127 -10.26 -9.88 -5.38
C SER A 127 -9.41 -9.82 -4.11
N LEU A 128 -9.31 -8.65 -3.46
CA LEU A 128 -8.60 -8.48 -2.18
C LEU A 128 -9.29 -9.26 -1.05
N LEU A 129 -10.62 -9.28 -1.03
CA LEU A 129 -11.41 -10.06 -0.09
C LEU A 129 -11.22 -11.57 -0.30
N ALA A 130 -11.23 -12.04 -1.54
CA ALA A 130 -10.95 -13.44 -1.86
C ALA A 130 -9.55 -13.85 -1.40
N LEU A 131 -8.56 -12.97 -1.62
CA LEU A 131 -7.18 -13.18 -1.23
C LEU A 131 -6.99 -13.29 0.29
N ILE A 132 -7.57 -12.37 1.06
CA ILE A 132 -7.51 -12.45 2.53
C ILE A 132 -8.27 -13.66 3.08
N ASN A 133 -9.38 -14.03 2.45
CA ASN A 133 -10.14 -15.23 2.81
C ASN A 133 -9.34 -16.50 2.53
N TYR A 134 -8.59 -16.54 1.42
CA TYR A 134 -7.66 -17.63 1.12
C TYR A 134 -6.55 -17.73 2.17
N ILE A 135 -5.94 -16.61 2.56
CA ILE A 135 -4.92 -16.60 3.63
C ILE A 135 -5.51 -17.14 4.94
N LYS A 136 -6.70 -16.67 5.33
CA LYS A 136 -7.38 -17.10 6.56
C LYS A 136 -7.79 -18.57 6.55
N ARG A 137 -8.07 -19.15 5.38
CA ARG A 137 -8.42 -20.58 5.24
C ARG A 137 -7.31 -21.49 5.77
N TYR A 138 -6.05 -21.11 5.56
CA TYR A 138 -4.88 -21.90 5.96
C TYR A 138 -4.19 -21.34 7.22
N ARG A 139 -4.95 -20.75 8.15
CA ARG A 139 -4.42 -20.09 9.35
C ARG A 139 -3.55 -20.95 10.28
N GLN A 140 -3.66 -22.28 10.17
CA GLN A 140 -2.87 -23.23 10.96
C GLN A 140 -1.46 -23.48 10.39
N SER A 141 -1.19 -23.00 9.18
CA SER A 141 0.13 -23.07 8.56
C SER A 141 1.13 -22.17 9.30
N GLN A 142 2.37 -22.62 9.43
CA GLN A 142 3.47 -21.78 9.94
C GLN A 142 3.74 -20.55 9.05
N TYR A 143 3.35 -20.62 7.78
CA TYR A 143 3.50 -19.54 6.79
C TYR A 143 2.36 -18.52 6.82
N TYR A 144 1.30 -18.73 7.62
CA TYR A 144 0.16 -17.81 7.72
C TYR A 144 0.58 -16.39 8.09
N ARG A 145 1.43 -16.24 9.11
CA ARG A 145 1.90 -14.92 9.58
C ARG A 145 2.70 -14.18 8.52
N HIS A 146 3.54 -14.89 7.78
CA HIS A 146 4.33 -14.32 6.68
C HIS A 146 3.42 -13.86 5.55
N SER A 147 2.45 -14.69 5.16
CA SER A 147 1.46 -14.35 4.13
C SER A 147 0.65 -13.12 4.51
N MET A 148 0.21 -13.03 5.77
CA MET A 148 -0.49 -11.86 6.28
C MET A 148 0.40 -10.61 6.27
N ALA A 149 1.66 -10.74 6.67
CA ALA A 149 2.60 -9.63 6.67
C ALA A 149 2.85 -9.08 5.25
N VAL A 150 2.99 -9.97 4.25
CA VAL A 150 3.15 -9.57 2.84
C VAL A 150 1.85 -8.98 2.28
N PHE A 151 0.69 -9.51 2.65
CA PHE A 151 -0.60 -8.94 2.27
C PHE A 151 -0.78 -7.51 2.83
N ILE A 152 -0.46 -7.29 4.11
CA ILE A 152 -0.50 -5.96 4.73
C ILE A 152 0.50 -5.02 4.05
N ALA A 153 1.69 -5.51 3.70
CA ALA A 153 2.67 -4.78 2.90
C ALA A 153 2.06 -4.30 1.57
N MET A 154 1.43 -5.22 0.84
CA MET A 154 0.78 -4.96 -0.44
C MET A 154 -0.30 -3.88 -0.30
N ILE A 155 -1.22 -4.02 0.66
CA ILE A 155 -2.27 -3.01 0.93
C ILE A 155 -1.66 -1.65 1.29
N THR A 156 -0.59 -1.64 2.08
CA THR A 156 0.11 -0.39 2.43
C THR A 156 0.70 0.28 1.18
N MET A 157 1.30 -0.48 0.27
CA MET A 157 1.84 0.08 -0.98
C MET A 157 0.75 0.61 -1.89
N MET A 158 -0.33 -0.15 -2.05
CA MET A 158 -1.49 0.28 -2.81
C MET A 158 -2.01 1.63 -2.30
N MET A 159 -2.13 1.79 -0.98
CA MET A 159 -2.63 3.03 -0.38
C MET A 159 -1.69 4.24 -0.61
N PHE A 160 -0.38 4.05 -0.46
CA PHE A 160 0.56 5.17 -0.36
C PHE A 160 1.47 5.38 -1.57
N GLN A 161 1.53 4.45 -2.52
CA GLN A 161 2.39 4.59 -3.69
C GLN A 161 1.65 4.37 -5.00
N GLY A 162 0.53 3.64 -4.95
CA GLY A 162 -0.17 3.16 -6.14
C GLY A 162 0.54 1.96 -6.76
N GLY A 163 -0.22 1.18 -7.50
CA GLY A 163 0.23 0.05 -8.28
C GLY A 163 0.52 -1.24 -7.51
N PHE A 164 0.62 -2.31 -8.29
CA PHE A 164 1.10 -3.61 -7.84
C PHE A 164 2.60 -3.74 -8.04
N TYR A 165 3.33 -3.92 -6.95
CA TYR A 165 4.76 -4.21 -7.03
C TYR A 165 4.97 -5.69 -7.28
N PHE A 166 5.51 -6.03 -8.46
CA PHE A 166 5.74 -7.40 -8.91
C PHE A 166 6.38 -8.28 -7.81
N ASN A 167 7.45 -7.81 -7.17
CA ASN A 167 8.15 -8.57 -6.13
C ASN A 167 7.26 -8.89 -4.93
N VAL A 168 6.41 -7.95 -4.48
CA VAL A 168 5.50 -8.15 -3.35
C VAL A 168 4.43 -9.19 -3.70
N VAL A 169 3.92 -9.10 -4.92
CA VAL A 169 2.94 -10.05 -5.45
C VAL A 169 3.55 -11.46 -5.55
N VAL A 170 4.77 -11.59 -6.07
CA VAL A 170 5.50 -12.85 -6.15
C VAL A 170 5.72 -13.46 -4.76
N PHE A 171 6.21 -12.67 -3.80
CA PHE A 171 6.40 -13.17 -2.44
C PHE A 171 5.09 -13.62 -1.80
N LEU A 172 4.01 -12.87 -2.03
CA LEU A 172 2.70 -13.28 -1.53
C LEU A 172 2.32 -14.64 -2.12
N PHE A 173 2.38 -14.82 -3.44
CA PHE A 173 2.05 -16.09 -4.09
C PHE A 173 2.89 -17.26 -3.61
N ILE A 174 4.20 -17.06 -3.40
CA ILE A 174 5.08 -18.10 -2.82
C ILE A 174 4.56 -18.53 -1.45
N TYR A 175 4.27 -17.60 -0.54
CA TYR A 175 3.77 -17.96 0.78
C TYR A 175 2.36 -18.56 0.76
N LEU A 176 1.50 -18.14 -0.17
CA LEU A 176 0.18 -18.78 -0.37
C LEU A 176 0.31 -20.23 -0.82
N ALA A 177 1.26 -20.52 -1.71
CA ALA A 177 1.54 -21.88 -2.17
C ALA A 177 2.10 -22.74 -1.04
N LEU A 178 3.06 -22.22 -0.27
CA LEU A 178 3.63 -22.90 0.89
C LEU A 178 2.58 -23.20 1.98
N GLN A 179 1.69 -22.24 2.27
CA GLN A 179 0.59 -22.46 3.21
C GLN A 179 -0.31 -23.63 2.82
N LYS A 180 -0.72 -23.66 1.55
CA LYS A 180 -1.59 -24.73 1.04
C LYS A 180 -0.88 -26.08 1.07
N LYS A 181 0.38 -26.11 0.63
CA LYS A 181 1.20 -27.33 0.60
C LYS A 181 1.32 -27.97 1.98
N GLU A 182 1.71 -27.20 2.99
CA GLU A 182 1.91 -27.68 4.36
C GLU A 182 0.63 -28.32 4.96
N ILE A 183 -0.53 -27.72 4.71
CA ILE A 183 -1.80 -28.25 5.23
C ILE A 183 -2.19 -29.55 4.52
N LEU A 184 -1.99 -29.64 3.21
CA LEU A 184 -2.25 -30.86 2.46
C LEU A 184 -1.34 -32.03 2.91
N GLU A 185 -0.07 -31.75 3.20
CA GLU A 185 0.88 -32.75 3.72
C GLU A 185 0.47 -33.24 5.12
N LYS A 186 0.07 -32.33 6.02
CA LYS A 186 -0.46 -32.70 7.34
C LYS A 186 -1.72 -33.56 7.26
N ASP A 187 -2.62 -33.25 6.33
CA ASP A 187 -3.86 -34.00 6.12
C ASP A 187 -3.61 -35.39 5.52
N SER A 188 -2.54 -35.57 4.72
CA SER A 188 -2.14 -36.89 4.22
C SER A 188 -1.50 -37.75 5.30
N ASP A 189 -0.64 -37.15 6.14
CA ASP A 189 0.03 -37.86 7.23
C ASP A 189 -0.96 -38.32 8.31
N ALA A 190 -2.02 -37.56 8.57
CA ALA A 190 -3.07 -37.94 9.51
C ALA A 190 -3.98 -39.09 9.04
N LYS A 191 -3.90 -39.49 7.76
CA LYS A 191 -4.71 -40.56 7.16
C LYS A 191 -3.97 -41.89 7.02
N ASN A 192 -2.65 -41.91 7.23
CA ASN A 192 -1.81 -43.10 7.22
C ASN A 192 -1.54 -43.58 8.65
#